data_AF-A0A5E8CKC0-F1
#
_entry.id   AF-A0A5E8CKC0-F1
#
_cell.length_a   1.000
_cell.length_b   1.000
_cell.length_c   1.000
_cell.angle_alpha   90.00
_cell.angle_beta   90.00
_cell.angle_gamma   90.00
#
_symmetry.space_group_name_H-M   'P 1'
#
loop_
_entity.id
_entity.type
_entity.pdbx_description
1 polymer ?
#
loop_
_entity_poly.entity_id
_entity_poly.type
_entity_poly.pdbx_seq_one_letter_code
_entity_poly.pdbx_strand_id
1 'polypeptide(L)'
;MESFMNDNLINIGGNPNDEFYRYKMSPLKIQVIGKGNGIQTILTNIEEVSNAIGHPTEIISKFISYNTGSNWNLSKKTLTGKHDLVTLQDYINEYIQSFVLCDTCKNPETMYKIEGKKKNINLYVQCASCGYTPKVIIGKSSNDNEKVVKGKNNEKMINFIQKYIKENPMEMTMEKKEYAKENNLLHEDDIF
;
A
#
# COMPACT_ATOMS: atom_id res chain seq x y z
N MET A 1 28.95 -13.40 17.06
CA MET A 1 29.07 -11.94 17.25
C MET A 1 28.75 -11.31 15.91
N GLU A 2 27.51 -11.43 15.47
CA GLU A 2 27.00 -10.70 14.30
C GLU A 2 26.41 -9.41 14.86
N SER A 3 27.12 -8.33 14.59
CA SER A 3 26.70 -6.98 14.92
C SER A 3 25.31 -6.74 14.37
N PHE A 4 24.33 -6.61 15.27
CA PHE A 4 23.02 -6.03 15.02
C PHE A 4 23.21 -4.78 14.16
N MET A 5 22.94 -4.88 12.85
CA MET A 5 22.73 -3.70 12.05
C MET A 5 21.51 -3.03 12.68
N ASN A 6 21.73 -1.88 13.32
CA ASN A 6 20.66 -0.95 13.61
C ASN A 6 20.08 -0.51 12.26
N ASP A 7 19.15 -1.29 11.71
CA ASP A 7 18.24 -0.79 10.70
C ASP A 7 17.46 0.33 11.39
N ASN A 8 17.81 1.58 11.06
CA ASN A 8 17.05 2.75 11.49
C ASN A 8 15.66 2.66 10.86
N LEU A 9 14.75 2.01 11.59
CA LEU A 9 13.37 1.79 11.18
C LEU A 9 12.65 3.14 10.97
N ILE A 10 11.84 3.22 9.92
CA ILE A 10 11.06 4.38 9.56
C ILE A 10 9.66 4.23 10.14
N ASN A 11 9.19 5.22 10.90
CA ASN A 11 7.82 5.27 11.39
C ASN A 11 6.84 5.44 10.22
N ILE A 12 5.81 4.59 10.16
CA ILE A 12 4.79 4.61 9.11
C ILE A 12 3.43 5.14 9.57
N GLY A 13 3.26 5.48 10.85
CA GLY A 13 2.01 6.03 11.37
C GLY A 13 1.77 5.78 12.86
N GLY A 14 0.55 6.07 13.28
CA GLY A 14 0.10 5.96 14.66
C GLY A 14 0.24 7.28 15.42
N ASN A 15 0.33 7.18 16.75
CA ASN A 15 0.42 8.34 17.62
C ASN A 15 1.84 8.93 17.54
N PRO A 16 2.01 10.22 17.17
CA PRO A 16 3.32 10.88 17.16
C PRO A 16 4.03 10.88 18.53
N ASN A 17 3.26 10.77 19.62
CA ASN A 17 3.74 10.72 21.00
C ASN A 17 4.05 9.29 21.48
N ASP A 18 3.94 8.27 20.62
CA ASP A 18 4.37 6.91 20.95
C ASP A 18 5.90 6.82 20.92
N GLU A 19 6.53 6.78 22.09
CA GLU A 19 7.99 6.75 22.27
C GLU A 19 8.65 5.60 21.50
N PHE A 20 7.95 4.48 21.32
CA PHE A 20 8.49 3.30 20.65
C PHE A 20 8.09 3.20 19.18
N TYR A 21 7.19 4.05 18.67
CA TYR A 21 6.55 3.95 17.35
C TYR A 21 6.22 2.50 16.97
N ARG A 22 5.08 1.96 17.42
CA ARG A 22 4.69 0.56 17.15
C ARG A 22 4.73 0.17 15.67
N TYR A 23 4.41 1.12 14.78
CA TYR A 23 4.34 0.88 13.35
C TYR A 23 5.59 1.40 12.66
N LYS A 24 6.40 0.47 12.15
CA LYS A 24 7.70 0.74 11.57
C LYS A 24 7.94 -0.13 10.35
N MET A 25 8.69 0.38 9.39
CA MET A 25 9.21 -0.37 8.24
C MET A 25 10.73 -0.22 8.14
N SER A 26 11.41 -1.18 7.52
CA SER A 26 12.80 -0.96 7.13
C SER A 26 12.89 0.07 5.99
N PRO A 27 13.98 0.86 5.92
CA PRO A 27 14.23 1.69 4.75
C PRO A 27 14.27 0.84 3.48
N LEU A 28 13.80 1.40 2.36
CA LEU A 28 13.90 0.76 1.07
C LEU A 28 15.38 0.50 0.72
N LYS A 29 15.68 -0.66 0.14
CA LYS A 29 17.00 -1.07 -0.31
C LYS A 29 16.93 -1.29 -1.82
N ILE A 30 17.82 -0.63 -2.57
CA ILE A 30 17.83 -0.69 -4.04
C ILE A 30 19.17 -1.16 -4.60
N GLN A 31 19.13 -1.76 -5.79
CA GLN A 31 20.31 -2.09 -6.57
C GLN A 31 20.10 -1.68 -8.04
N VAL A 32 21.01 -0.90 -8.60
CA VAL A 32 20.98 -0.53 -10.02
C VAL A 32 21.78 -1.55 -10.82
N ILE A 33 21.16 -2.13 -11.85
CA ILE A 33 21.76 -3.12 -12.75
C ILE A 33 21.68 -2.65 -14.21
N GLY A 34 22.52 -3.25 -15.07
CA GLY A 34 22.54 -2.97 -16.50
C GLY A 34 23.26 -1.66 -16.86
N LYS A 35 23.33 -1.37 -18.16
CA LYS A 35 23.97 -0.18 -18.74
C LYS A 35 23.19 0.29 -19.98
N GLY A 36 23.33 1.57 -20.33
CA GLY A 36 22.65 2.16 -21.49
C GLY A 36 21.14 1.99 -21.42
N ASN A 37 20.53 1.54 -22.53
CA ASN A 37 19.09 1.35 -22.64
C ASN A 37 18.53 0.21 -21.76
N GLY A 38 19.39 -0.66 -21.24
CA GLY A 38 19.02 -1.80 -20.39
C GLY A 38 19.16 -1.54 -18.90
N ILE A 39 19.28 -0.28 -18.47
CA ILE A 39 19.41 0.05 -17.05
C ILE A 39 18.09 -0.19 -16.30
N GLN A 40 18.18 -0.84 -15.14
CA GLN A 40 17.04 -1.16 -14.28
C GLN A 40 17.41 -0.95 -12.82
N THR A 41 16.41 -0.66 -12.00
CA THR A 41 16.56 -0.52 -10.55
C THR A 41 15.76 -1.63 -9.86
N ILE A 42 16.43 -2.50 -9.12
CA ILE A 42 15.83 -3.58 -8.33
C ILE A 42 15.46 -3.03 -6.96
N LEU A 43 14.24 -3.33 -6.49
CA LEU A 43 13.80 -3.06 -5.12
C LEU A 43 13.98 -4.33 -4.29
N THR A 44 15.10 -4.41 -3.58
CA THR A 44 15.58 -5.68 -2.99
C THR A 44 14.77 -6.17 -1.79
N ASN A 45 14.17 -5.26 -1.01
CA ASN A 45 13.36 -5.56 0.18
C ASN A 45 11.89 -5.08 0.05
N ILE A 46 11.36 -4.91 -1.17
CA ILE A 46 10.01 -4.35 -1.36
C ILE A 46 8.90 -5.17 -0.69
N GLU A 47 9.05 -6.49 -0.60
CA GLU A 47 8.10 -7.37 0.08
C GLU A 47 8.13 -7.18 1.61
N GLU A 48 9.31 -6.94 2.18
CA GLU A 48 9.44 -6.64 3.61
C GLU A 48 8.74 -5.32 3.93
N VAL A 49 8.98 -4.31 3.10
CA VAL A 49 8.32 -3.00 3.21
C VAL A 49 6.81 -3.12 3.03
N SER A 50 6.33 -3.91 2.06
CA SER A 50 4.89 -4.10 1.84
C SER A 50 4.21 -4.81 3.00
N ASN A 51 4.87 -5.82 3.58
CA ASN A 51 4.37 -6.55 4.75
C ASN A 51 4.26 -5.64 5.97
N ALA A 52 5.25 -4.77 6.19
CA ALA A 52 5.20 -3.77 7.27
C ALA A 52 4.07 -2.74 7.08
N ILE A 53 3.77 -2.36 5.83
CA ILE A 53 2.65 -1.46 5.48
C ILE A 53 1.30 -2.19 5.56
N GLY A 54 1.27 -3.51 5.40
CA GLY A 54 0.05 -4.33 5.40
C GLY A 54 -0.72 -4.28 4.07
N HIS A 55 -0.08 -3.86 2.97
CA HIS A 55 -0.70 -3.76 1.64
C HIS A 55 0.06 -4.64 0.63
N PRO A 56 -0.62 -5.20 -0.40
CA PRO A 56 0.04 -6.00 -1.42
C PRO A 56 1.18 -5.28 -2.14
N THR A 57 2.27 -6.01 -2.41
CA THR A 57 3.45 -5.52 -3.14
C THR A 57 3.07 -4.89 -4.48
N GLU A 58 2.13 -5.49 -5.20
CA GLU A 58 1.61 -5.07 -6.50
C GLU A 58 1.02 -3.66 -6.44
N ILE A 59 0.28 -3.34 -5.38
CA ILE A 59 -0.33 -2.02 -5.21
C ILE A 59 0.76 -0.97 -4.96
N ILE A 60 1.67 -1.23 -4.02
CA ILE A 60 2.74 -0.28 -3.67
C ILE A 60 3.69 -0.07 -4.86
N SER A 61 4.15 -1.15 -5.47
CA SER A 61 5.03 -1.09 -6.65
C SER A 61 4.36 -0.41 -7.84
N LYS A 62 3.04 -0.56 -8.02
CA LYS A 62 2.31 0.15 -9.09
C LYS A 62 2.26 1.65 -8.84
N PHE A 63 2.07 2.07 -7.59
CA PHE A 63 2.13 3.48 -7.22
C PHE A 63 3.50 4.08 -7.58
N ILE A 64 4.58 3.41 -7.20
CA ILE A 64 5.95 3.82 -7.55
C ILE A 64 6.13 3.87 -9.08
N SER A 65 5.67 2.85 -9.80
CA SER A 65 5.73 2.78 -11.27
C SER A 65 5.01 3.94 -11.95
N TYR A 66 3.83 4.33 -11.46
CA TYR A 66 3.10 5.47 -12.02
C TYR A 66 3.80 6.80 -11.76
N ASN A 67 4.36 7.01 -10.57
CA ASN A 67 5.01 8.27 -10.23
C ASN A 67 6.41 8.43 -10.82
N THR A 68 7.13 7.33 -11.02
CA THR A 68 8.41 7.32 -11.75
C THR A 68 8.25 7.29 -13.28
N GLY A 69 7.03 7.14 -13.79
CA GLY A 69 6.77 6.96 -15.22
C GLY A 69 7.44 5.71 -15.83
N SER A 70 7.77 4.72 -15.00
CA SER A 70 8.58 3.56 -15.36
C SER A 70 7.76 2.28 -15.34
N ASN A 71 8.18 1.27 -16.11
CA ASN A 71 7.53 -0.04 -16.11
C ASN A 71 8.05 -0.89 -14.94
N TRP A 72 7.11 -1.56 -14.25
CA TRP A 72 7.41 -2.52 -13.19
C TRP A 72 7.39 -3.96 -13.70
N ASN A 73 8.38 -4.76 -13.31
CA ASN A 73 8.39 -6.20 -13.48
C ASN A 73 8.27 -6.86 -12.10
N LEU A 74 7.13 -7.50 -11.85
CA LEU A 74 6.81 -8.12 -10.57
C LEU A 74 7.77 -9.28 -10.22
N SER A 75 7.99 -10.21 -11.15
CA SER A 75 8.82 -11.39 -10.94
C SER A 75 10.27 -11.03 -10.58
N LYS A 76 10.83 -10.00 -11.22
CA LYS A 76 12.21 -9.55 -10.98
C LYS A 76 12.33 -8.43 -9.95
N LYS A 77 11.20 -7.90 -9.46
CA LYS A 77 11.13 -6.74 -8.56
C LYS A 77 11.91 -5.52 -9.11
N THR A 78 11.79 -5.25 -10.41
CA THR A 78 12.56 -4.20 -11.09
C THR A 78 11.70 -3.10 -11.70
N LEU A 79 12.16 -1.86 -11.57
CA LEU A 79 11.72 -0.70 -12.36
C LEU A 79 12.68 -0.48 -13.54
N THR A 80 12.14 -0.17 -14.72
CA THR A 80 12.95 0.31 -15.84
C THR A 80 13.58 1.66 -15.51
N GLY A 81 14.82 1.89 -15.91
CA GLY A 81 15.52 3.16 -15.66
C GLY A 81 16.37 3.13 -14.39
N LYS A 82 17.14 4.22 -14.22
CA LYS A 82 17.93 4.49 -13.02
C LYS A 82 17.13 5.38 -12.09
N HIS A 83 16.82 4.88 -10.91
CA HIS A 83 16.12 5.60 -9.86
C HIS A 83 17.01 5.68 -8.62
N ASP A 84 17.00 6.82 -7.95
CA ASP A 84 17.71 6.97 -6.68
C ASP A 84 16.82 6.55 -5.50
N LEU A 85 17.46 6.18 -4.40
CA LEU A 85 16.79 5.66 -3.22
C LEU A 85 15.87 6.71 -2.57
N VAL A 86 16.31 7.97 -2.52
CA VAL A 86 15.59 9.03 -1.81
C VAL A 86 14.24 9.28 -2.49
N THR A 87 14.24 9.45 -3.81
CA THR A 87 13.02 9.63 -4.59
C THR A 87 12.04 8.46 -4.44
N LEU A 88 12.55 7.21 -4.47
CA LEU A 88 11.70 6.03 -4.32
C LEU A 88 11.11 5.91 -2.90
N GLN A 89 11.91 6.24 -1.88
CA GLN A 89 11.45 6.27 -0.49
C GLN A 89 10.38 7.34 -0.28
N ASP A 90 10.53 8.51 -0.90
CA ASP A 90 9.54 9.59 -0.84
C ASP A 90 8.20 9.17 -1.45
N TYR A 91 8.20 8.42 -2.56
CA TYR A 91 6.97 7.86 -3.10
C TYR A 91 6.31 6.83 -2.18
N ILE A 92 7.08 6.01 -1.45
CA ILE A 92 6.51 5.11 -0.45
C ILE A 92 5.86 5.91 0.68
N ASN A 93 6.52 6.97 1.14
CA ASN A 93 5.98 7.86 2.17
C ASN A 93 4.70 8.56 1.68
N GLU A 94 4.68 9.08 0.45
CA GLU A 94 3.49 9.69 -0.17
C GLU A 94 2.33 8.68 -0.28
N TYR A 95 2.63 7.43 -0.64
CA TYR A 95 1.66 6.35 -0.66
C TYR A 95 1.08 6.10 0.74
N ILE A 96 1.92 6.00 1.76
CA ILE A 96 1.47 5.78 3.14
C ILE A 96 0.52 6.89 3.59
N GLN A 97 0.88 8.16 3.38
CA GLN A 97 0.05 9.31 3.75
C GLN A 97 -1.28 9.33 2.99
N SER A 98 -1.25 9.04 1.69
CA SER A 98 -2.40 9.19 0.81
C SER A 98 -3.34 7.99 0.83
N PHE A 99 -2.83 6.79 1.03
CA PHE A 99 -3.55 5.55 0.71
C PHE A 99 -3.57 4.53 1.84
N VAL A 100 -2.77 4.71 2.90
CA VAL A 100 -2.65 3.78 4.03
C VAL A 100 -3.18 4.40 5.31
N LEU A 101 -2.77 5.62 5.67
CA LEU A 101 -3.12 6.18 6.96
C LEU A 101 -4.59 6.58 7.07
N CYS A 102 -5.22 6.20 8.18
CA CYS A 102 -6.53 6.71 8.55
C CYS A 102 -6.48 8.23 8.80
N ASP A 103 -7.40 9.00 8.23
CA ASP A 103 -7.39 10.46 8.42
C ASP A 103 -7.77 10.86 9.85
N THR A 104 -8.49 10.02 10.59
CA THR A 104 -8.97 10.27 11.95
C THR A 104 -7.92 9.93 13.01
N CYS A 105 -7.47 8.67 13.07
CA CYS A 105 -6.60 8.19 14.15
C CYS A 105 -5.13 7.99 13.73
N LYS A 106 -4.80 8.25 12.46
CA LYS A 106 -3.47 8.06 11.87
C LYS A 106 -2.91 6.63 11.99
N ASN A 107 -3.74 5.63 12.26
CA ASN A 107 -3.30 4.24 12.28
C ASN A 107 -3.10 3.72 10.84
N PRO A 108 -2.00 3.02 10.53
CA PRO A 108 -1.74 2.44 9.21
C PRO A 108 -2.52 1.15 8.92
N GLU A 109 -3.12 0.50 9.92
CA GLU A 109 -3.95 -0.70 9.74
C GLU A 109 -5.27 -0.33 9.06
N THR A 110 -5.24 -0.26 7.73
CA THR A 110 -6.41 0.00 6.91
C THR A 110 -6.58 -1.06 5.83
N MET A 111 -7.80 -1.15 5.30
CA MET A 111 -8.14 -2.09 4.24
C MET A 111 -8.99 -1.42 3.18
N TYR A 112 -8.76 -1.76 1.93
CA TYR A 112 -9.59 -1.25 0.85
C TYR A 112 -10.91 -1.98 0.75
N LYS A 113 -11.97 -1.22 0.50
CA LYS A 113 -13.28 -1.74 0.12
C LYS A 113 -13.74 -1.10 -1.17
N ILE A 114 -14.43 -1.86 -2.00
CA ILE A 114 -15.07 -1.34 -3.21
C ILE A 114 -16.57 -1.55 -3.12
N GLU A 115 -17.33 -0.54 -3.52
CA GLU A 115 -18.78 -0.63 -3.62
C GLU A 115 -19.27 -0.02 -4.94
N GLY A 116 -20.40 -0.52 -5.42
CA GLY A 116 -21.02 -0.05 -6.65
C GLY A 116 -20.98 -1.06 -7.80
N LYS A 117 -21.52 -0.68 -8.95
CA LYS A 117 -21.72 -1.59 -10.09
C LYS A 117 -21.05 -1.06 -11.36
N LYS A 118 -20.47 -1.97 -12.14
CA LYS A 118 -19.90 -1.72 -13.48
C LYS A 118 -18.91 -0.55 -13.52
N LYS A 119 -19.34 0.63 -14.00
CA LYS A 119 -18.50 1.83 -14.21
C LYS A 119 -18.51 2.80 -13.03
N ASN A 120 -19.42 2.62 -12.07
CA ASN A 120 -19.60 3.52 -10.93
C ASN A 120 -19.13 2.84 -9.64
N ILE A 121 -17.85 2.48 -9.59
CA ILE A 121 -17.27 1.86 -8.41
C ILE A 121 -16.53 2.91 -7.62
N ASN A 122 -16.83 2.92 -6.33
CA ASN A 122 -16.17 3.77 -5.36
C ASN A 122 -15.15 2.93 -4.60
N LEU A 123 -14.00 3.54 -4.32
CA LEU A 123 -12.99 2.98 -3.41
C LEU A 123 -13.19 3.60 -2.03
N TYR A 124 -13.08 2.79 -0.99
CA TYR A 124 -13.10 3.20 0.40
C TYR A 124 -11.88 2.63 1.11
N VAL A 125 -11.45 3.31 2.18
CA VAL A 125 -10.38 2.84 3.07
C VAL A 125 -11.01 2.66 4.45
N GLN A 126 -11.15 1.43 4.93
CA GLN A 126 -11.64 1.15 6.28
C GLN A 126 -10.48 1.02 7.26
N CYS A 127 -10.51 1.78 8.35
CA CYS A 127 -9.56 1.63 9.45
C CYS A 127 -9.97 0.50 10.40
N ALA A 128 -9.04 -0.41 10.70
CA ALA A 128 -9.26 -1.51 11.64
C ALA A 128 -9.35 -1.02 13.09
N SER A 129 -8.68 0.08 13.44
CA SER A 129 -8.60 0.55 14.83
C SER A 129 -9.80 1.40 15.26
N CYS A 130 -10.29 2.31 14.41
CA CYS A 130 -11.40 3.22 14.76
C CYS A 130 -12.67 3.02 13.93
N GLY A 131 -12.65 2.16 12.90
CA GLY A 131 -13.81 1.89 12.05
C GLY A 131 -14.14 2.96 11.00
N TYR A 132 -13.44 4.10 11.00
CA TYR A 132 -13.66 5.15 9.99
C TYR A 132 -13.45 4.60 8.57
N THR A 133 -14.43 4.80 7.69
CA THR A 133 -14.47 4.21 6.35
C THR A 133 -14.77 5.27 5.28
N PRO A 134 -13.85 6.22 5.03
CA PRO A 134 -14.05 7.28 4.06
C PRO A 134 -14.02 6.77 2.62
N LYS A 135 -14.82 7.41 1.76
CA LYS A 135 -14.70 7.28 0.30
C LYS A 135 -13.44 7.99 -0.18
N VAL A 136 -12.62 7.31 -0.97
CA VAL A 136 -11.44 7.90 -1.60
C VAL A 136 -11.85 8.71 -2.83
N ILE A 137 -11.47 9.98 -2.86
CA ILE A 137 -11.79 10.90 -3.96
C ILE A 137 -10.55 11.68 -4.43
N ILE A 138 -10.59 12.11 -5.68
CA ILE A 138 -9.65 13.09 -6.24
C ILE A 138 -10.25 14.48 -6.03
N GLY A 139 -9.55 15.37 -5.34
CA GLY A 139 -10.11 16.69 -5.06
C GLY A 139 -9.19 17.65 -4.32
N LYS A 140 -9.73 18.84 -4.05
CA LYS A 140 -9.07 19.88 -3.25
C LYS A 140 -9.63 19.97 -1.83
N SER A 141 -10.90 19.61 -1.65
CA SER A 141 -11.65 19.66 -0.39
C SER A 141 -12.34 18.32 -0.16
N SER A 142 -12.43 17.91 1.11
CA SER A 142 -13.18 16.75 1.57
C SER A 142 -14.50 17.20 2.18
N ASN A 143 -15.59 16.51 1.90
CA ASN A 143 -16.77 16.50 2.77
C ASN A 143 -16.56 15.49 3.92
N ASP A 144 -17.53 15.44 4.85
CA ASP A 144 -17.57 14.39 5.87
C ASP A 144 -17.57 13.00 5.20
N ASN A 145 -16.78 12.07 5.74
CA ASN A 145 -16.58 10.71 5.21
C ASN A 145 -15.87 10.62 3.84
N GLU A 146 -15.09 11.63 3.46
CA GLU A 146 -14.23 11.57 2.26
C GLU A 146 -12.74 11.66 2.61
N LYS A 147 -11.93 10.84 1.93
CA LYS A 147 -10.47 10.88 1.95
C LYS A 147 -9.98 11.43 0.63
N VAL A 148 -9.40 12.62 0.65
CA VAL A 148 -8.91 13.31 -0.55
C VAL A 148 -7.48 12.90 -0.84
N VAL A 149 -7.25 12.33 -2.02
CA VAL A 149 -5.90 12.08 -2.53
C VAL A 149 -5.57 13.07 -3.64
N LYS A 150 -4.36 13.63 -3.59
CA LYS A 150 -3.88 14.67 -4.53
C LYS A 150 -2.74 14.11 -5.37
N GLY A 151 -2.74 14.43 -6.66
CA GLY A 151 -1.67 14.00 -7.56
C GLY A 151 -2.21 13.54 -8.90
N LYS A 152 -1.48 13.84 -9.98
CA LYS A 152 -1.92 13.56 -11.36
C LYS A 152 -2.15 12.07 -11.62
N ASN A 153 -1.40 11.20 -10.93
CA ASN A 153 -1.45 9.76 -11.12
C ASN A 153 -2.46 9.04 -10.19
N ASN A 154 -3.05 9.75 -9.23
CA ASN A 154 -3.87 9.08 -8.20
C ASN A 154 -5.22 8.60 -8.73
N GLU A 155 -5.77 9.24 -9.76
CA GLU A 155 -6.97 8.71 -10.43
C GLU A 155 -6.67 7.35 -11.08
N LYS A 156 -5.52 7.24 -11.77
CA LYS A 156 -5.03 5.98 -12.33
C LYS A 156 -4.78 4.95 -11.24
N MET A 157 -4.27 5.38 -10.09
CA MET A 157 -4.04 4.52 -8.93
C MET A 157 -5.34 3.97 -8.33
N ILE A 158 -6.35 4.82 -8.12
CA ILE A 158 -7.67 4.39 -7.61
C ILE A 158 -8.26 3.33 -8.54
N ASN A 159 -8.24 3.58 -9.86
CA ASN A 159 -8.74 2.64 -10.85
C ASN A 159 -7.97 1.29 -10.82
N PHE A 160 -6.66 1.34 -10.61
CA PHE A 160 -5.84 0.14 -10.45
C PHE A 160 -6.22 -0.63 -9.19
N ILE A 161 -6.35 0.02 -8.03
CA ILE A 161 -6.74 -0.61 -6.77
C ILE A 161 -8.12 -1.27 -6.90
N GLN A 162 -9.09 -0.55 -7.48
CA GLN A 162 -10.42 -1.11 -7.72
C GLN A 162 -10.40 -2.36 -8.60
N LYS A 163 -9.57 -2.33 -9.66
CA LYS A 163 -9.37 -3.49 -10.53
C LYS A 163 -8.70 -4.64 -9.76
N TYR A 164 -7.64 -4.36 -9.02
CA TYR A 164 -6.90 -5.35 -8.23
C TYR A 164 -7.81 -6.06 -7.23
N ILE A 165 -8.64 -5.32 -6.49
CA ILE A 165 -9.55 -5.92 -5.49
C ILE A 165 -10.62 -6.80 -6.15
N LYS A 166 -11.13 -6.42 -7.33
CA LYS A 166 -12.06 -7.26 -8.08
C LYS A 166 -11.44 -8.56 -8.57
N GLU A 167 -10.20 -8.48 -9.04
CA GLU A 167 -9.48 -9.63 -9.58
C GLU A 167 -8.93 -10.53 -8.45
N ASN A 168 -8.74 -9.96 -7.27
CA ASN A 168 -8.23 -10.62 -6.07
C ASN A 168 -9.20 -10.39 -4.88
N PRO A 169 -10.46 -10.89 -4.94
CA PRO A 169 -11.48 -10.65 -3.92
C PRO A 169 -11.15 -11.26 -2.54
N MET A 170 -9.96 -11.82 -2.40
CA MET A 170 -9.62 -12.82 -1.40
C MET A 170 -8.17 -12.73 -0.90
N GLU A 171 -7.46 -11.64 -1.24
CA GLU A 171 -6.07 -11.34 -0.84
C GLU A 171 -5.98 -10.20 0.19
N MET A 172 -6.97 -10.12 1.08
CA MET A 172 -6.78 -9.52 2.40
C MET A 172 -6.48 -10.65 3.38
N THR A 173 -5.22 -11.08 3.35
CA THR A 173 -4.53 -12.11 4.16
C THR A 173 -5.13 -13.53 4.13
N MET A 174 -4.31 -14.53 3.80
CA MET A 174 -4.60 -15.94 4.07
C MET A 174 -4.93 -16.18 5.55
N GLU A 175 -4.34 -15.39 6.45
CA GLU A 175 -4.58 -15.41 7.91
C GLU A 175 -6.05 -15.17 8.31
N LYS A 176 -6.80 -14.32 7.61
CA LYS A 176 -8.21 -14.07 7.96
C LYS A 176 -9.15 -15.21 7.55
N LYS A 177 -8.80 -15.96 6.51
CA LYS A 177 -9.58 -17.13 6.08
C LYS A 177 -9.33 -18.33 6.99
N GLU A 178 -8.09 -18.51 7.42
CA GLU A 178 -7.76 -19.50 8.46
C GLU A 178 -8.46 -19.14 9.77
N TYR A 179 -8.36 -17.90 10.24
CA TYR A 179 -9.08 -17.44 11.44
C TYR A 179 -10.60 -17.65 11.34
N ALA A 180 -11.23 -17.31 10.21
CA ALA A 180 -12.67 -17.46 10.03
C ALA A 180 -13.11 -18.93 9.94
N LYS A 181 -12.27 -19.81 9.35
CA LYS A 181 -12.49 -21.27 9.34
C LYS A 181 -12.28 -21.89 10.72
N GLU A 182 -11.22 -21.53 11.42
CA GLU A 182 -10.88 -22.04 12.76
C GLU A 182 -11.89 -21.64 13.82
N ASN A 183 -12.56 -20.49 13.64
CA ASN A 183 -13.57 -19.98 14.56
C ASN A 183 -15.03 -20.18 14.07
N ASN A 184 -15.22 -20.94 12.99
CA ASN A 184 -16.54 -21.32 12.44
C ASN A 184 -17.47 -20.13 12.13
N LEU A 185 -16.90 -19.02 11.63
CA LEU A 185 -17.58 -17.75 11.35
C LEU A 185 -18.04 -17.58 9.90
N LEU A 186 -17.89 -18.61 9.05
CA LEU A 186 -18.41 -18.68 7.69
C LEU A 186 -19.41 -19.84 7.61
N HIS A 187 -20.66 -19.56 7.26
CA HIS A 187 -21.64 -20.60 6.95
C HIS A 187 -21.60 -20.90 5.45
N GLU A 188 -21.74 -22.18 5.09
CA GLU A 188 -21.55 -22.69 3.71
C GLU A 188 -22.49 -22.07 2.66
N ASP A 189 -23.52 -21.34 3.07
CA ASP A 189 -24.51 -20.71 2.20
C ASP A 189 -24.08 -19.34 1.62
N ASP A 190 -22.98 -18.74 2.09
CA ASP A 190 -22.49 -17.43 1.60
C ASP A 190 -21.55 -17.54 0.37
N ILE A 191 -21.38 -18.75 -0.19
CA ILE A 191 -20.56 -19.02 -1.37
C ILE A 191 -21.44 -19.53 -2.52
N PHE A 192 -22.37 -18.70 -3.02
CA PHE A 192 -22.94 -18.81 -4.37
C PHE A 192 -23.30 -17.43 -4.94
#